data_AF-A0A2X4UEH8-F1
#
_entry.id   AF-A0A2X4UEH8-F1
#
_cell.length_a   1.000
_cell.length_b   1.000
_cell.length_c   1.000
_cell.angle_alpha   90.00
_cell.angle_beta   90.00
_cell.angle_gamma   90.00
#
_symmetry.space_group_name_H-M   'P 1'
#
loop_
_entity.id
_entity.type
_entity.pdbx_description
1 polymer ?
#
loop_
_entity_poly.entity_id
_entity_poly.type
_entity_poly.pdbx_seq_one_letter_code
_entity_poly.pdbx_strand_id
1 'polypeptide(L)'
;MVGTTAICIETGEVVYFKAKATVLATGGAGRIYQSTTNAHINTGDGVGMALRAGVPVQDMEMWQFHPTGIAGAGVLVTEGCRGEGGYLLNKHGERFMERYAPNAKDLAGRDVVARSIMIEIREGRGCDGPWGPHVKLKLDHLGKEVLESRLPGILELSRTFAHVDPVKEPIPVIPTCHYMMGGIPTKVTGQALTVNEKGEDVVIPVCLPWAKSPAYRYTAPTAWVATRCWIWWYSVVLPVCIYRNLWRSRARAVTPANRMWMRRWSA
;
A
#
# COMPACT_ATOMS: atom_id res chain seq x y z
N MET A 1 13.93 25.00 3.59
CA MET A 1 14.73 23.80 3.27
C MET A 1 15.59 23.99 2.01
N VAL A 2 16.92 24.17 2.13
CA VAL A 2 17.80 24.50 0.98
C VAL A 2 18.47 23.29 0.28
N GLY A 3 18.04 22.08 0.62
CA GLY A 3 18.62 20.83 0.13
C GLY A 3 18.51 19.69 1.14
N THR A 4 19.25 18.62 0.88
CA THR A 4 19.43 17.49 1.81
C THR A 4 20.84 16.92 1.69
N THR A 5 21.36 16.34 2.76
CA THR A 5 22.50 15.42 2.68
C THR A 5 22.00 14.02 2.33
N ALA A 6 22.76 13.28 1.54
CA ALA A 6 22.46 11.88 1.23
C ALA A 6 23.76 11.06 1.16
N ILE A 7 23.63 9.74 1.35
CA ILE A 7 24.74 8.78 1.27
C ILE A 7 24.57 7.91 0.01
N CYS A 8 25.63 7.80 -0.79
CA CYS A 8 25.70 6.83 -1.87
C CYS A 8 25.92 5.43 -1.28
N ILE A 9 24.98 4.52 -1.46
CA ILE A 9 25.06 3.17 -0.87
C ILE A 9 26.23 2.37 -1.47
N GLU A 10 26.55 2.57 -2.74
CA GLU A 10 27.62 1.83 -3.43
C GLU A 10 29.02 2.25 -2.96
N THR A 11 29.25 3.56 -2.78
CA THR A 11 30.60 4.11 -2.53
C THR A 11 30.80 4.59 -1.10
N GLY A 12 29.73 4.77 -0.32
CA GLY A 12 29.77 5.38 1.01
C GLY A 12 29.95 6.91 1.00
N GLU A 13 30.04 7.54 -0.17
CA GLU A 13 30.21 8.99 -0.29
C GLU A 13 28.99 9.74 0.27
N VAL A 14 29.24 10.79 1.06
CA VAL A 14 28.21 11.70 1.56
C VAL A 14 28.21 12.98 0.73
N VAL A 15 27.07 13.29 0.13
CA VAL A 15 26.90 14.45 -0.77
C VAL A 15 25.84 15.39 -0.22
N TYR A 16 26.08 16.70 -0.35
CA TYR A 16 25.07 17.71 -0.11
C TYR A 16 24.39 18.14 -1.41
N PHE A 17 23.11 17.78 -1.55
CA PHE A 17 22.28 18.18 -2.68
C PHE A 17 21.63 19.53 -2.39
N LYS A 18 22.28 20.62 -2.83
CA LYS A 18 21.72 21.97 -2.78
C LYS A 18 20.59 22.12 -3.81
N ALA A 19 19.43 22.59 -3.39
CA ALA A 19 18.27 22.76 -4.27
C ALA A 19 17.42 23.99 -3.92
N LYS A 20 16.73 24.54 -4.93
CA LYS A 20 15.72 25.60 -4.73
C LYS A 20 14.38 25.05 -4.23
N ALA A 21 14.12 23.76 -4.42
CA ALA A 21 12.96 23.06 -3.89
C ALA A 21 13.37 21.62 -3.59
N THR A 22 13.05 21.12 -2.39
CA THR A 22 13.32 19.73 -1.99
C THR A 22 12.03 18.97 -1.88
N VAL A 23 11.92 17.85 -2.61
CA VAL A 23 10.70 17.05 -2.67
C VAL A 23 10.81 15.79 -1.81
N LEU A 24 10.00 15.67 -0.75
CA LEU A 24 9.98 14.46 0.09
C LEU A 24 8.98 13.45 -0.47
N ALA A 25 9.50 12.34 -1.00
CA ALA A 25 8.73 11.31 -1.69
C ALA A 25 8.96 9.89 -1.13
N THR A 26 9.23 9.77 0.18
CA THR A 26 9.82 8.55 0.79
C THR A 26 8.81 7.43 1.11
N GLY A 27 7.53 7.60 0.79
CA GLY A 27 6.49 6.63 1.13
C GLY A 27 6.12 6.61 2.62
N GLY A 28 5.42 5.55 3.04
CA GLY A 28 4.92 5.38 4.43
C GLY A 28 5.88 4.61 5.35
N ALA A 29 5.40 4.31 6.56
CA ALA A 29 6.23 3.76 7.65
C ALA A 29 5.67 2.46 8.28
N GLY A 30 5.02 1.58 7.50
CA GLY A 30 4.34 0.40 8.07
C GLY A 30 5.24 -0.54 8.88
N ARG A 31 6.57 -0.45 8.71
CA ARG A 31 7.55 -1.24 9.47
C ARG A 31 7.71 -0.85 10.94
N ILE A 32 6.97 0.17 11.42
CA ILE A 32 6.81 0.39 12.86
C ILE A 32 5.91 -0.67 13.53
N TYR A 33 5.12 -1.41 12.74
CA TYR A 33 4.28 -2.51 13.22
C TYR A 33 4.97 -3.86 13.03
N GLN A 34 4.71 -4.78 13.96
CA GLN A 34 5.23 -6.15 13.89
C GLN A 34 4.76 -6.89 12.62
N SER A 35 3.51 -6.69 12.20
CA SER A 35 2.97 -7.24 10.96
C SER A 35 2.50 -6.12 10.03
N THR A 36 3.06 -6.10 8.82
CA THR A 36 2.75 -5.09 7.80
C THR A 36 2.87 -5.68 6.41
N THR A 37 1.99 -5.21 5.51
CA THR A 37 2.07 -5.49 4.07
C THR A 37 3.17 -4.71 3.36
N ASN A 38 3.77 -3.73 4.04
CA ASN A 38 4.76 -2.85 3.46
C ASN A 38 6.09 -3.58 3.25
N ALA A 39 6.84 -3.20 2.23
CA ALA A 39 8.20 -3.72 2.03
C ALA A 39 9.12 -3.29 3.19
N HIS A 40 10.30 -3.93 3.29
CA HIS A 40 11.28 -3.59 4.34
C HIS A 40 11.80 -2.14 4.24
N ILE A 41 11.75 -1.54 3.05
CA ILE A 41 12.19 -0.16 2.80
C ILE A 41 11.22 0.93 3.31
N ASN A 42 10.02 0.55 3.77
CA ASN A 42 9.00 1.50 4.24
C ASN A 42 9.20 1.84 5.73
N THR A 43 10.25 2.62 6.00
CA THR A 43 10.74 2.94 7.36
C THR A 43 10.38 4.34 7.85
N GLY A 44 9.68 5.14 7.04
CA GLY A 44 9.24 6.48 7.46
C GLY A 44 10.33 7.55 7.46
N ASP A 45 11.37 7.40 6.64
CA ASP A 45 12.54 8.28 6.66
C ASP A 45 12.18 9.76 6.47
N GLY A 46 11.26 10.08 5.56
CA GLY A 46 10.79 11.45 5.33
C GLY A 46 10.04 12.04 6.53
N VAL A 47 9.26 11.23 7.26
CA VAL A 47 8.61 11.65 8.51
C VAL A 47 9.68 11.98 9.56
N GLY A 48 10.66 11.10 9.73
CA GLY A 48 11.78 11.33 10.64
C GLY A 48 12.61 12.57 10.28
N MET A 49 12.87 12.78 8.99
CA MET A 49 13.58 13.97 8.49
C MET A 49 12.79 15.25 8.77
N ALA A 50 11.48 15.25 8.51
CA ALA A 50 10.62 16.39 8.77
C ALA A 50 10.61 16.77 10.26
N LEU A 51 10.36 15.80 11.14
CA LEU A 51 10.35 16.02 12.59
C LEU A 51 11.68 16.57 13.10
N ARG A 52 12.83 16.02 12.66
CA ARG A 52 14.16 16.53 13.03
C ARG A 52 14.43 17.94 12.52
N ALA A 53 13.78 18.35 11.43
CA ALA A 53 13.87 19.70 10.89
C ALA A 53 12.84 20.67 11.50
N GLY A 54 12.09 20.26 12.52
CA GLY A 54 11.04 21.07 13.15
C GLY A 54 9.76 21.22 12.31
N VAL A 55 9.59 20.38 11.29
CA VAL A 55 8.38 20.35 10.46
C VAL A 55 7.33 19.45 11.11
N PRO A 56 6.10 19.94 11.35
CA PRO A 56 5.06 19.13 11.97
C PRO A 56 4.57 18.02 11.05
N VAL A 57 3.92 17.04 11.67
CA VAL A 57 3.23 15.93 11.00
C VAL A 57 1.79 15.90 11.49
N GLN A 58 0.88 15.40 10.65
CA GLN A 58 -0.57 15.44 10.89
C GLN A 58 -1.17 14.05 10.76
N ASP A 59 -2.24 13.78 11.51
CA ASP A 59 -3.07 12.56 11.46
C ASP A 59 -2.24 11.26 11.61
N MET A 60 -1.17 11.29 12.41
CA MET A 60 -0.23 10.17 12.55
C MET A 60 -0.82 8.96 13.27
N GLU A 61 -1.93 9.14 13.98
CA GLU A 61 -2.74 8.07 14.58
C GLU A 61 -3.57 7.30 13.53
N MET A 62 -3.78 7.88 12.35
CA MET A 62 -4.61 7.33 11.30
C MET A 62 -3.83 6.29 10.48
N TRP A 63 -3.77 5.06 11.01
CA TRP A 63 -3.20 3.90 10.35
C TRP A 63 -4.28 2.96 9.81
N GLN A 64 -4.24 2.71 8.50
CA GLN A 64 -5.17 1.77 7.88
C GLN A 64 -4.59 0.37 7.94
N PHE A 65 -5.37 -0.51 8.54
CA PHE A 65 -5.17 -1.95 8.48
C PHE A 65 -5.95 -2.48 7.29
N HIS A 66 -5.25 -3.09 6.33
CA HIS A 66 -5.93 -3.78 5.24
C HIS A 66 -6.60 -5.04 5.81
N PRO A 67 -7.88 -5.30 5.51
CA PRO A 67 -8.61 -6.40 6.15
C PRO A 67 -8.00 -7.79 5.90
N THR A 68 -7.41 -7.97 4.72
CA THR A 68 -6.96 -9.29 4.23
C THR A 68 -5.46 -9.35 3.98
N GLY A 69 -4.65 -9.30 5.04
CA GLY A 69 -3.25 -9.76 4.97
C GLY A 69 -3.18 -11.27 5.26
N ILE A 70 -2.30 -12.01 4.61
CA ILE A 70 -2.09 -13.45 4.85
C ILE A 70 -1.64 -13.63 6.31
N ALA A 71 -2.40 -14.41 7.08
CA ALA A 71 -2.06 -14.69 8.48
C ALA A 71 -0.68 -15.41 8.57
N GLY A 72 0.12 -15.04 9.57
CA GLY A 72 1.49 -15.55 9.74
C GLY A 72 2.55 -14.92 8.82
N ALA A 73 2.17 -14.28 7.70
CA ALA A 73 3.11 -13.69 6.74
C ALA A 73 3.00 -12.16 6.59
N GLY A 74 1.79 -11.60 6.73
CA GLY A 74 1.52 -10.17 6.54
C GLY A 74 1.45 -9.70 5.08
N VAL A 75 1.60 -10.62 4.12
CA VAL A 75 1.53 -10.32 2.68
C VAL A 75 0.10 -9.92 2.29
N LEU A 76 -0.04 -8.92 1.43
CA LEU A 76 -1.35 -8.40 1.01
C LEU A 76 -2.10 -9.39 0.10
N VAL A 77 -3.36 -9.68 0.43
CA VAL A 77 -4.36 -10.20 -0.51
C VAL A 77 -5.27 -9.06 -0.94
N THR A 78 -5.37 -8.79 -2.24
CA THR A 78 -6.09 -7.59 -2.73
C THR A 78 -7.57 -7.61 -2.36
N GLU A 79 -8.13 -6.43 -2.09
CA GLU A 79 -9.57 -6.21 -1.98
C GLU A 79 -10.34 -6.64 -3.23
N GLY A 80 -9.65 -6.71 -4.39
CA GLY A 80 -10.19 -7.29 -5.62
C GLY A 80 -10.75 -8.71 -5.43
N CYS A 81 -10.21 -9.50 -4.51
CA CYS A 81 -10.80 -10.80 -4.13
C CYS A 81 -12.28 -10.69 -3.74
N ARG A 82 -12.61 -9.69 -2.92
CA ARG A 82 -13.98 -9.44 -2.47
C ARG A 82 -14.82 -8.79 -3.57
N GLY A 83 -14.20 -7.92 -4.38
CA GLY A 83 -14.81 -7.31 -5.57
C GLY A 83 -15.28 -8.32 -6.61
N GLU A 84 -14.52 -9.40 -6.80
CA GLU A 84 -14.88 -10.51 -7.71
C GLU A 84 -15.88 -11.51 -7.09
N GLY A 85 -16.37 -11.25 -5.86
CA GLY A 85 -17.38 -12.08 -5.19
C GLY A 85 -16.85 -13.00 -4.10
N GLY A 86 -15.58 -12.89 -3.72
CA GLY A 86 -15.03 -13.53 -2.52
C GLY A 86 -15.64 -12.98 -1.23
N TYR A 87 -15.71 -13.79 -0.18
CA TYR A 87 -16.30 -13.38 1.09
C TYR A 87 -15.59 -14.00 2.30
N LEU A 88 -15.78 -13.36 3.45
CA LEU A 88 -15.14 -13.73 4.71
C LEU A 88 -16.02 -14.66 5.53
N LEU A 89 -15.40 -15.70 6.08
CA LEU A 89 -16.02 -16.71 6.93
C LEU A 89 -15.31 -16.81 8.29
N ASN A 90 -16.07 -16.97 9.35
CA ASN A 90 -15.54 -17.31 10.68
C ASN A 90 -15.41 -18.84 10.85
N LYS A 91 -15.02 -19.31 12.04
CA LYS A 91 -14.81 -20.75 12.31
C LYS A 91 -16.08 -21.60 12.17
N HIS A 92 -17.25 -20.98 12.28
CA HIS A 92 -18.55 -21.64 12.15
C HIS A 92 -19.04 -21.70 10.70
N GLY A 93 -18.26 -21.17 9.73
CA GLY A 93 -18.68 -21.07 8.34
C GLY A 93 -19.70 -19.95 8.10
N GLU A 94 -19.87 -19.04 9.05
CA GLU A 94 -20.77 -17.90 8.90
C GLU A 94 -20.12 -16.79 8.07
N ARG A 95 -20.86 -16.27 7.09
CA ARG A 95 -20.52 -15.02 6.38
C ARG A 95 -20.82 -13.79 7.24
N PHE A 96 -20.02 -13.61 8.29
CA PHE A 96 -20.27 -12.66 9.36
C PHE A 96 -20.40 -11.18 8.93
N MET A 97 -19.85 -10.79 7.77
CA MET A 97 -20.00 -9.42 7.27
C MET A 97 -21.44 -9.02 6.97
N GLU A 98 -22.34 -9.98 6.76
CA GLU A 98 -23.78 -9.70 6.63
C GLU A 98 -24.39 -9.15 7.93
N ARG A 99 -23.86 -9.54 9.10
CA ARG A 99 -24.25 -8.98 10.40
C ARG A 99 -23.70 -7.58 10.61
N TYR A 100 -22.43 -7.35 10.28
CA TYR A 100 -21.76 -6.08 10.59
C TYR A 100 -22.05 -4.97 9.57
N ALA A 101 -22.30 -5.32 8.31
CA ALA A 101 -22.62 -4.37 7.26
C ALA A 101 -23.69 -4.96 6.31
N PRO A 102 -24.98 -4.97 6.70
CA PRO A 102 -26.03 -5.67 5.94
C PRO A 102 -26.12 -5.31 4.45
N ASN A 103 -25.90 -4.03 4.14
CA ASN A 103 -25.95 -3.51 2.78
C ASN A 103 -24.69 -3.88 1.99
N ALA A 104 -23.52 -3.42 2.45
CA ALA A 104 -22.26 -3.52 1.70
C ALA A 104 -21.53 -4.87 1.88
N LYS A 105 -21.83 -5.61 2.95
CA LYS A 105 -21.22 -6.89 3.31
C LYS A 105 -19.69 -6.80 3.26
N ASP A 106 -19.03 -7.74 2.59
CA ASP A 106 -17.58 -7.80 2.43
C ASP A 106 -16.98 -6.60 1.68
N LEU A 107 -17.81 -5.80 0.99
CA LEU A 107 -17.40 -4.58 0.28
C LEU A 107 -17.59 -3.30 1.12
N ALA A 108 -17.87 -3.44 2.42
CA ALA A 108 -17.86 -2.31 3.35
C ALA A 108 -16.47 -1.64 3.44
N GLY A 109 -16.44 -0.43 4.01
CA GLY A 109 -15.20 0.30 4.26
C GLY A 109 -14.15 -0.55 5.00
N ARG A 110 -12.88 -0.39 4.64
CA ARG A 110 -11.78 -1.21 5.17
C ARG A 110 -11.68 -1.20 6.69
N ASP A 111 -11.95 -0.04 7.29
CA ASP A 111 -11.95 0.14 8.73
C ASP A 111 -13.06 -0.70 9.40
N VAL A 112 -14.25 -0.77 8.79
CA VAL A 112 -15.37 -1.60 9.27
C VAL A 112 -15.01 -3.08 9.15
N VAL A 113 -14.57 -3.53 7.97
CA VAL A 113 -14.23 -4.94 7.73
C VAL A 113 -13.09 -5.39 8.65
N ALA A 114 -12.03 -4.58 8.79
CA ALA A 114 -10.91 -4.89 9.68
C ALA A 114 -11.36 -5.01 11.14
N ARG A 115 -12.19 -4.07 11.65
CA ARG A 115 -12.75 -4.16 13.00
C ARG A 115 -13.61 -5.41 13.19
N SER A 116 -14.48 -5.72 12.23
CA SER A 116 -15.34 -6.91 12.28
C SER A 116 -14.54 -8.21 12.38
N ILE A 117 -13.46 -8.35 11.60
CA ILE A 117 -12.58 -9.52 11.69
C ILE A 117 -11.97 -9.63 13.10
N MET A 118 -11.45 -8.53 13.65
CA MET A 118 -10.84 -8.56 14.98
C MET A 118 -11.85 -8.85 16.08
N ILE A 119 -13.11 -8.40 15.94
CA ILE A 119 -14.19 -8.73 16.87
C ILE A 119 -14.48 -10.24 16.83
N GLU A 120 -14.62 -10.83 15.64
CA GLU A 120 -14.83 -12.28 15.50
C GLU A 120 -13.70 -13.08 16.17
N ILE A 121 -12.44 -12.68 15.95
CA ILE A 121 -11.29 -13.34 16.58
C ILE A 121 -11.33 -13.17 18.11
N ARG A 122 -11.53 -11.95 18.61
CA ARG A 122 -11.51 -11.64 20.05
C ARG A 122 -12.65 -12.29 20.83
N GLU A 123 -13.81 -12.45 20.20
CA GLU A 123 -14.97 -13.14 20.79
C GLU A 123 -14.92 -14.66 20.55
N GLY A 124 -13.76 -15.20 20.17
CA GLY A 124 -13.50 -16.62 20.07
C GLY A 124 -14.14 -17.30 18.86
N ARG A 125 -14.66 -16.55 17.89
CA ARG A 125 -15.22 -17.07 16.61
C ARG A 125 -14.20 -17.11 15.47
N GLY A 126 -12.98 -16.60 15.70
CA GLY A 126 -11.86 -16.76 14.78
C GLY A 126 -11.45 -18.22 14.58
N CYS A 127 -10.89 -18.50 13.40
CA CYS A 127 -10.18 -19.75 13.12
C CYS A 127 -8.78 -19.70 13.76
N ASP A 128 -8.17 -20.87 13.92
CA ASP A 128 -6.78 -21.01 14.36
C ASP A 128 -6.09 -22.13 13.58
N GLY A 129 -4.75 -22.21 13.65
CA GLY A 129 -3.96 -23.20 12.92
C GLY A 129 -2.49 -22.80 12.80
N PRO A 130 -1.74 -23.37 11.83
CA PRO A 130 -0.32 -23.07 11.62
C PRO A 130 -0.01 -21.58 11.38
N TRP A 131 -1.01 -20.81 10.94
CA TRP A 131 -0.92 -19.37 10.66
C TRP A 131 -1.27 -18.48 11.85
N GLY A 132 -1.68 -19.08 12.98
CA GLY A 132 -2.24 -18.39 14.15
C GLY A 132 -3.71 -17.96 13.95
N PRO A 133 -4.23 -17.06 14.81
CA PRO A 133 -5.62 -16.60 14.74
C PRO A 133 -5.93 -15.90 13.41
N HIS A 134 -7.03 -16.28 12.76
CA HIS A 134 -7.40 -15.72 11.45
C HIS A 134 -8.90 -15.89 11.16
N VAL A 135 -9.36 -15.32 10.04
CA VAL A 135 -10.62 -15.69 9.39
C VAL A 135 -10.34 -16.22 7.99
N LYS A 136 -11.35 -16.83 7.35
CA LYS A 136 -11.21 -17.47 6.04
C LYS A 136 -11.72 -16.54 4.95
N LEU A 137 -10.89 -16.24 3.94
CA LEU A 137 -11.32 -15.60 2.69
C LEU A 137 -11.62 -16.68 1.65
N LYS A 138 -12.89 -16.91 1.37
CA LYS A 138 -13.35 -17.96 0.47
C LYS A 138 -13.43 -17.46 -0.97
N LEU A 139 -12.81 -18.21 -1.90
CA LEU A 139 -12.68 -17.83 -3.32
C LEU A 139 -12.95 -18.99 -4.30
N ASP A 140 -12.97 -20.23 -3.84
CA ASP A 140 -13.10 -21.44 -4.68
C ASP A 140 -14.37 -21.46 -5.53
N HIS A 141 -15.46 -20.82 -5.08
CA HIS A 141 -16.72 -20.74 -5.81
C HIS A 141 -16.66 -19.85 -7.06
N LEU A 142 -15.63 -19.03 -7.21
CA LEU A 142 -15.41 -18.23 -8.42
C LEU A 142 -14.92 -19.08 -9.60
N GLY A 143 -14.39 -20.27 -9.31
CA GLY A 143 -13.85 -21.17 -10.32
C GLY A 143 -12.44 -20.80 -10.76
N LYS A 144 -11.69 -21.83 -11.18
CA LYS A 144 -10.27 -21.73 -11.54
C LYS A 144 -10.00 -20.69 -12.63
N GLU A 145 -10.82 -20.66 -13.67
CA GLU A 145 -10.64 -19.76 -14.83
C GLU A 145 -10.71 -18.28 -14.41
N VAL A 146 -11.69 -17.91 -13.59
CA VAL A 146 -11.83 -16.53 -13.08
C VAL A 146 -10.63 -16.17 -12.21
N LEU A 147 -10.21 -17.07 -11.31
CA LEU A 147 -9.09 -16.82 -10.42
C LEU A 147 -7.76 -16.65 -11.18
N GLU A 148 -7.50 -17.47 -12.20
CA GLU A 148 -6.28 -17.38 -13.01
C GLU A 148 -6.28 -16.17 -13.94
N SER A 149 -7.47 -15.74 -14.41
CA SER A 149 -7.61 -14.57 -15.29
C SER A 149 -7.57 -13.24 -14.53
N ARG A 150 -8.35 -13.13 -13.44
CA ARG A 150 -8.56 -11.87 -12.70
C ARG A 150 -7.65 -11.71 -11.49
N LEU A 151 -7.28 -12.81 -10.83
CA LEU A 151 -6.54 -12.81 -9.56
C LEU A 151 -5.24 -13.65 -9.57
N PRO A 152 -4.45 -13.68 -10.67
CA PRO A 152 -3.32 -14.61 -10.79
C PRO A 152 -2.24 -14.40 -9.71
N GLY A 153 -1.92 -13.14 -9.39
CA GLY A 153 -0.90 -12.84 -8.38
C GLY A 153 -1.26 -13.36 -6.99
N ILE A 154 -2.54 -13.45 -6.66
CA ILE A 154 -3.00 -13.89 -5.33
C ILE A 154 -2.88 -15.41 -5.21
N LEU A 155 -3.10 -16.13 -6.31
CA LEU A 155 -2.87 -17.57 -6.36
C LEU A 155 -1.42 -17.89 -6.02
N GLU A 156 -0.47 -17.15 -6.63
CA GLU A 156 0.96 -17.31 -6.35
C GLU A 156 1.29 -16.98 -4.89
N LEU A 157 0.84 -15.82 -4.40
CA LEU A 157 1.12 -15.37 -3.03
C LEU A 157 0.54 -16.32 -1.97
N SER A 158 -0.71 -16.79 -2.16
CA SER A 158 -1.34 -17.73 -1.23
C SER A 158 -0.61 -19.08 -1.20
N ARG A 159 -0.26 -19.64 -2.37
CA ARG A 159 0.46 -20.91 -2.45
C ARG A 159 1.85 -20.81 -1.83
N THR A 160 2.51 -19.67 -2.00
CA THR A 160 3.88 -19.44 -1.54
C THR A 160 3.94 -19.17 -0.04
N PHE A 161 3.10 -18.27 0.46
CA PHE A 161 3.21 -17.75 1.83
C PHE A 161 2.20 -18.34 2.81
N ALA A 162 1.06 -18.85 2.33
CA ALA A 162 0.08 -19.53 3.16
C ALA A 162 0.10 -21.06 2.99
N HIS A 163 0.75 -21.59 1.95
CA HIS A 163 0.66 -22.99 1.54
C HIS A 163 -0.79 -23.45 1.26
N VAL A 164 -1.62 -22.51 0.80
CA VAL A 164 -3.04 -22.73 0.49
C VAL A 164 -3.31 -22.45 -0.98
N ASP A 165 -3.99 -23.36 -1.66
CA ASP A 165 -4.47 -23.18 -3.04
C ASP A 165 -5.88 -22.57 -3.04
N PRO A 166 -6.06 -21.29 -3.42
CA PRO A 166 -7.35 -20.60 -3.32
C PRO A 166 -8.47 -21.19 -4.20
N VAL A 167 -8.11 -22.03 -5.18
CA VAL A 167 -9.06 -22.77 -6.02
C VAL A 167 -9.76 -23.88 -5.22
N LYS A 168 -9.15 -24.35 -4.13
CA LYS A 168 -9.63 -25.49 -3.34
C LYS A 168 -10.00 -25.12 -1.92
N GLU A 169 -9.25 -24.20 -1.32
CA GLU A 169 -9.33 -23.90 0.10
C GLU A 169 -9.33 -22.38 0.36
N PRO A 170 -10.07 -21.89 1.37
CA PRO A 170 -10.07 -20.47 1.74
C PRO A 170 -8.71 -19.97 2.25
N ILE A 171 -8.33 -18.75 1.88
CA ILE A 171 -7.07 -18.13 2.32
C ILE A 171 -7.19 -17.68 3.79
N PRO A 172 -6.24 -18.01 4.67
CA PRO A 172 -6.22 -17.52 6.05
C PRO A 172 -5.80 -16.05 6.07
N VAL A 173 -6.66 -15.18 6.57
CA VAL A 173 -6.43 -13.72 6.56
C VAL A 173 -6.67 -13.06 7.90
N ILE A 174 -5.90 -11.99 8.17
CA ILE A 174 -6.00 -11.14 9.35
C ILE A 174 -5.73 -9.67 8.98
N PRO A 175 -6.37 -8.69 9.64
CA PRO A 175 -6.05 -7.29 9.48
C PRO A 175 -4.57 -7.01 9.70
N THR A 176 -3.94 -6.38 8.70
CA THR A 176 -2.49 -6.14 8.69
C THR A 176 -2.21 -4.68 8.36
N CYS A 177 -1.25 -4.05 9.04
CA CYS A 177 -0.89 -2.66 8.79
C CYS A 177 -0.55 -2.45 7.30
N HIS A 178 -1.11 -1.41 6.68
CA HIS A 178 -1.02 -1.23 5.23
C HIS A 178 -0.69 0.19 4.79
N TYR A 179 -1.37 1.19 5.33
CA TYR A 179 -1.23 2.55 4.84
C TYR A 179 -1.21 3.56 5.99
N MET A 180 -0.33 4.54 5.88
CA MET A 180 -0.22 5.68 6.78
C MET A 180 -0.99 6.83 6.14
N MET A 181 -2.16 7.18 6.70
CA MET A 181 -2.93 8.31 6.19
C MET A 181 -2.31 9.64 6.61
N GLY A 182 -1.71 9.67 7.80
CA GLY A 182 -0.94 10.79 8.28
C GLY A 182 0.34 11.03 7.47
N GLY A 183 0.96 12.17 7.75
CA GLY A 183 2.21 12.57 7.10
C GLY A 183 2.49 14.06 7.24
N ILE A 184 3.27 14.59 6.32
CA ILE A 184 3.61 16.02 6.29
C ILE A 184 2.41 16.77 5.69
N PRO A 185 1.85 17.79 6.38
CA PRO A 185 0.69 18.52 5.88
C PRO A 185 1.04 19.37 4.66
N THR A 186 0.12 19.41 3.68
CA THR A 186 0.33 20.11 2.41
C THR A 186 -0.86 20.87 1.86
N LYS A 187 -0.56 21.91 1.08
CA LYS A 187 -1.50 22.46 0.09
C LYS A 187 -1.64 21.54 -1.13
N VAL A 188 -2.65 21.81 -1.97
CA VAL A 188 -2.84 21.18 -3.30
C VAL A 188 -1.63 21.33 -4.21
N THR A 189 -0.87 22.40 -4.04
CA THR A 189 0.39 22.64 -4.76
C THR A 189 1.53 21.71 -4.32
N GLY A 190 1.34 20.90 -3.27
CA GLY A 190 2.38 20.08 -2.66
C GLY A 190 3.31 20.84 -1.71
N GLN A 191 3.03 22.11 -1.40
CA GLN A 191 3.84 22.89 -0.45
C GLN A 191 3.61 22.44 1.00
N ALA A 192 4.71 22.17 1.72
CA ALA A 192 4.67 21.79 3.13
C ALA A 192 4.14 22.94 4.00
N LEU A 193 3.38 22.59 5.04
CA LEU A 193 2.81 23.53 5.99
C LEU A 193 3.42 23.37 7.39
N THR A 194 3.45 24.49 8.12
CA THR A 194 3.63 24.56 9.57
C THR A 194 2.58 25.52 10.14
N VAL A 195 2.55 25.68 11.46
CA VAL A 195 1.68 26.65 12.14
C VAL A 195 2.50 27.76 12.80
N ASN A 196 2.01 28.99 12.76
CA ASN A 196 2.58 30.10 13.52
C ASN A 196 2.07 30.09 14.98
N GLU A 197 2.51 31.06 15.79
CA GLU A 197 2.09 31.21 17.20
C GLU A 197 0.57 31.42 17.38
N LYS A 198 -0.13 31.82 16.32
CA LYS A 198 -1.59 32.00 16.30
C LYS A 198 -2.35 30.75 15.84
N GLY A 199 -1.64 29.68 15.50
CA GLY A 199 -2.23 28.45 14.96
C GLY A 199 -2.66 28.55 13.49
N GLU A 200 -2.16 29.53 12.74
CA GLU A 200 -2.48 29.71 11.33
C GLU A 200 -1.47 28.99 10.42
N ASP A 201 -1.95 28.43 9.31
CA ASP A 201 -1.13 27.69 8.35
C ASP A 201 -0.13 28.62 7.64
N VAL A 202 1.16 28.31 7.77
CA VAL A 202 2.27 28.98 7.08
C VAL A 202 3.01 27.99 6.20
N VAL A 203 3.30 28.40 4.95
CA VAL A 203 4.09 27.58 4.03
C VAL A 203 5.54 27.55 4.49
N ILE A 204 6.11 26.35 4.61
CA ILE A 204 7.55 26.18 4.83
C ILE A 204 8.25 26.49 3.51
N PRO A 205 9.11 27.53 3.45
CA PRO A 205 9.79 27.85 2.21
C PRO A 205 10.60 26.65 1.71
N VAL A 206 10.45 26.38 0.41
CA VAL A 206 11.28 25.48 -0.41
C VAL A 206 11.26 23.97 -0.01
N CYS A 207 10.23 23.53 0.73
CA CYS A 207 9.94 22.10 0.99
C CYS A 207 8.59 21.69 0.35
N LEU A 208 8.60 20.60 -0.42
CA LEU A 208 7.41 20.07 -1.09
C LEU A 208 7.27 18.56 -0.83
N PRO A 209 6.39 18.02 0.00
CA PRO A 209 6.23 16.56 0.02
C PRO A 209 5.34 16.14 -1.17
N TRP A 210 5.78 15.11 -1.89
CA TRP A 210 5.03 14.50 -2.99
C TRP A 210 5.24 12.98 -2.95
N ALA A 211 4.45 12.30 -2.14
CA ALA A 211 4.29 10.85 -2.16
C ALA A 211 3.00 10.48 -1.41
N LYS A 212 2.72 9.18 -1.29
CA LYS A 212 1.65 8.50 -0.52
C LYS A 212 1.46 8.93 0.96
N SER A 213 2.02 10.05 1.39
CA SER A 213 1.87 10.62 2.73
C SER A 213 1.59 12.13 2.73
N PRO A 214 0.75 12.69 1.84
CA PRO A 214 0.27 14.05 2.06
C PRO A 214 -0.99 13.96 2.92
N ALA A 215 -0.96 14.53 4.12
CA ALA A 215 -2.18 14.76 4.89
C ALA A 215 -2.95 15.89 4.17
N TYR A 216 -3.64 15.55 3.08
CA TYR A 216 -4.59 16.45 2.46
C TYR A 216 -5.76 16.63 3.41
N ARG A 217 -6.21 17.88 3.57
CA ARG A 217 -7.44 18.26 4.28
C ARG A 217 -8.73 17.77 3.57
N TYR A 218 -8.73 16.57 2.98
CA TYR A 218 -9.96 15.83 2.72
C TYR A 218 -10.31 15.11 4.01
N THR A 219 -11.06 15.80 4.88
CA THR A 219 -11.67 15.26 6.09
C THR A 219 -12.58 14.07 5.75
N ALA A 220 -12.02 12.86 5.70
CA ALA A 220 -12.74 11.65 6.09
C ALA A 220 -11.72 10.61 6.58
N PRO A 221 -12.02 9.87 7.68
CA PRO A 221 -11.17 8.79 8.19
C PRO A 221 -10.92 7.63 7.19
N THR A 222 -11.53 7.71 6.00
CA THR A 222 -11.51 6.68 4.93
C THR A 222 -11.43 7.27 3.51
N ALA A 223 -11.04 8.54 3.33
CA ALA A 223 -11.13 9.24 2.03
C ALA A 223 -10.36 8.55 0.88
N TRP A 224 -11.12 7.87 0.01
CA TRP A 224 -10.75 7.39 -1.32
C TRP A 224 -10.84 8.54 -2.34
N VAL A 225 -9.73 9.22 -2.68
CA VAL A 225 -9.68 10.01 -3.94
C VAL A 225 -8.29 10.01 -4.62
N ALA A 226 -7.16 9.85 -3.94
CA ALA A 226 -5.85 10.04 -4.59
C ALA A 226 -5.16 8.76 -5.16
N THR A 227 -5.75 7.58 -4.99
CA THR A 227 -4.99 6.31 -5.11
C THR A 227 -5.04 5.63 -6.48
N ARG A 228 -5.96 5.99 -7.38
CA ARG A 228 -6.11 5.28 -8.67
C ARG A 228 -5.00 5.55 -9.69
N CYS A 229 -4.29 6.68 -9.62
CA CYS A 229 -3.22 6.98 -10.59
C CYS A 229 -1.85 6.34 -10.26
N TRP A 230 -1.58 5.94 -9.01
CA TRP A 230 -0.20 5.71 -8.57
C TRP A 230 0.28 4.25 -8.52
N ILE A 231 -0.61 3.27 -8.30
CA ILE A 231 -0.22 1.85 -8.36
C ILE A 231 0.21 1.46 -9.78
N TRP A 232 -0.43 2.04 -10.81
CA TRP A 232 -0.06 1.80 -12.20
C TRP A 232 1.28 2.44 -12.57
N TRP A 233 1.57 3.64 -12.05
CA TRP A 233 2.79 4.37 -12.41
C TRP A 233 4.07 3.72 -11.85
N TYR A 234 4.05 3.21 -10.61
CA TYR A 234 5.21 2.54 -10.01
C TYR A 234 5.36 1.07 -10.41
N SER A 235 4.27 0.34 -10.66
CA SER A 235 4.34 -1.09 -11.00
C SER A 235 4.54 -1.35 -12.50
N VAL A 236 4.18 -0.39 -13.38
CA VAL A 236 4.21 -0.60 -14.84
C VAL A 236 5.09 0.44 -15.57
N VAL A 237 5.08 1.71 -15.16
CA VAL A 237 5.71 2.79 -15.95
C VAL A 237 7.14 3.12 -15.53
N LEU A 238 7.46 3.11 -14.23
CA LEU A 238 8.82 3.37 -13.75
C LEU A 238 9.87 2.35 -14.27
N PRO A 239 9.58 1.03 -14.33
CA PRO A 239 10.48 0.08 -14.97
C PRO A 239 10.69 0.41 -16.46
N VAL A 240 9.64 0.81 -17.18
CA VAL A 240 9.72 1.11 -18.62
C VAL A 240 10.52 2.38 -18.91
N CYS A 241 10.39 3.43 -18.08
CA CYS A 241 11.15 4.68 -18.25
C CYS A 241 12.62 4.56 -17.84
N ILE A 242 12.93 3.79 -16.79
CA ILE A 242 14.31 3.50 -16.38
C ILE A 242 14.99 2.61 -17.44
N TYR A 243 14.30 1.60 -17.97
CA TYR A 243 14.84 0.74 -19.03
C TYR A 243 15.07 1.49 -20.34
N ARG A 244 14.24 2.48 -20.70
CA ARG A 244 14.38 3.24 -21.96
C ARG A 244 15.63 4.14 -21.99
N ASN A 245 16.08 4.62 -20.83
CA ASN A 245 17.28 5.46 -20.72
C ASN A 245 18.56 4.62 -20.52
N LEU A 246 18.48 3.45 -19.86
CA LEU A 246 19.62 2.53 -19.74
C LEU A 246 19.91 1.75 -21.03
N TRP A 247 18.91 1.52 -21.91
CA TRP A 247 19.12 0.80 -23.17
C TRP A 247 19.66 1.65 -24.32
N ARG A 248 19.59 2.99 -24.24
CA ARG A 248 20.21 3.87 -25.25
C ARG A 248 21.74 3.80 -25.24
N SER A 249 22.36 3.34 -24.16
CA SER A 249 23.83 3.20 -24.06
C SER A 249 24.36 1.81 -24.43
N ARG A 250 23.51 0.80 -24.72
CA ARG A 250 23.94 -0.57 -25.04
C ARG A 250 23.19 -1.25 -26.21
N ALA A 251 22.67 -0.47 -27.16
CA ALA A 251 22.02 -1.02 -28.35
C ALA A 251 23.04 -1.54 -29.39
N ARG A 252 23.62 -2.72 -29.18
CA ARG A 252 24.27 -3.50 -30.26
C ARG A 252 23.91 -4.99 -30.33
N ALA A 253 23.05 -5.52 -29.46
CA ALA A 253 22.72 -6.94 -29.53
C ALA A 253 21.30 -7.25 -29.03
N VAL A 254 20.26 -7.14 -29.88
CA VAL A 254 19.02 -7.91 -29.69
C VAL A 254 18.35 -8.24 -31.04
N THR A 255 17.85 -9.47 -31.11
CA THR A 255 17.33 -10.23 -32.25
C THR A 255 15.94 -9.78 -32.77
N PRO A 256 15.51 -10.28 -33.96
CA PRO A 256 14.33 -9.78 -34.69
C PRO A 256 12.97 -9.85 -33.96
N ALA A 257 12.82 -10.73 -32.96
CA ALA A 257 11.54 -10.94 -32.26
C ALA A 257 11.02 -9.69 -31.52
N ASN A 258 11.90 -8.79 -31.10
CA ASN A 258 11.52 -7.59 -30.34
C ASN A 258 11.03 -6.40 -31.20
N ARG A 259 11.11 -6.48 -32.55
CA ARG A 259 10.60 -5.39 -33.42
C ARG A 259 9.09 -5.45 -33.65
N MET A 260 8.46 -6.61 -33.42
CA MET A 260 7.04 -6.81 -33.73
C MET A 260 6.08 -6.13 -32.73
N TRP A 261 6.50 -5.96 -31.47
CA TRP A 261 5.70 -5.32 -30.42
C TRP A 261 5.62 -3.79 -30.51
N MET A 262 6.56 -3.13 -31.19
CA MET A 262 6.62 -1.66 -31.26
C MET A 262 5.67 -1.02 -32.27
N ARG A 263 5.09 -1.77 -33.21
CA ARG A 263 4.25 -1.19 -34.28
C ARG A 263 2.77 -0.99 -33.94
N ARG A 264 2.31 -1.41 -32.74
CA ARG A 264 0.88 -1.38 -32.38
C ARG A 264 0.44 -0.18 -31.51
N TRP A 265 1.35 0.74 -31.19
CA TRP A 265 1.12 1.85 -30.24
C TRP A 265 1.61 3.20 -30.78
N SER A 266 1.35 3.49 -32.04
CA SER A 266 1.71 4.77 -32.68
C SER A 266 0.59 5.34 -33.56
N ALA A 267 -0.66 5.15 -33.13
CA ALA A 267 -1.83 5.85 -33.68
C ALA A 267 -2.64 6.43 -32.51
#